data_AF-A0A2K3KJR8-F1
#
_entry.id   AF-A0A2K3KJR8-F1
#
_cell.length_a   1.000
_cell.length_b   1.000
_cell.length_c   1.000
_cell.angle_alpha   90.00
_cell.angle_beta   90.00
_cell.angle_gamma   90.00
#
_symmetry.space_group_name_H-M   'P 1'
#
loop_
_entity.id
_entity.type
_entity.pdbx_description
1 polymer ?
#
loop_
_entity_poly.entity_id
_entity_poly.type
_entity_poly.pdbx_seq_one_letter_code
_entity_poly.pdbx_strand_id
1 'polypeptide(L)'
;MQAQSDQQLHWQPLPLTEYPKSNIDGAVFAQENKVSIGACLRDKSGSFVVVHSLGITADKPNRSEYDSLIVNCRTVLSRYPDFVVVFARCQANGSAHAPAKAALSHASRITFDDIPYCIATIILNEMR
;
A
#
# COMPACT_ATOMS: atom_id res chain seq x y z
N MET A 1 23.62 -23.53 19.38
CA MET A 1 22.80 -23.04 18.26
C MET A 1 21.36 -23.01 18.73
N GLN A 2 20.91 -21.87 19.28
CA GLN A 2 19.51 -21.68 19.67
C GLN A 2 18.73 -21.28 18.41
N ALA A 3 17.71 -22.07 18.09
CA ALA A 3 16.72 -21.71 17.09
C ALA A 3 16.04 -20.42 17.55
N GLN A 4 16.18 -19.34 16.79
CA GLN A 4 15.34 -18.16 16.91
C GLN A 4 13.91 -18.61 16.66
N SER A 5 13.08 -18.57 17.70
CA SER A 5 11.64 -18.75 17.58
C SER A 5 11.11 -17.70 16.61
N ASP A 6 10.48 -18.17 15.54
CA ASP A 6 9.76 -17.37 14.56
C ASP A 6 8.61 -16.66 15.30
N GLN A 7 8.88 -15.47 15.83
CA GLN A 7 7.83 -14.61 16.37
C GLN A 7 6.94 -14.24 15.20
N GLN A 8 5.81 -14.92 15.12
CA GLN A 8 4.66 -14.66 14.28
C GLN A 8 4.59 -13.16 13.92
N LEU A 9 5.03 -12.83 12.70
CA LEU A 9 5.15 -11.48 12.14
C LEU A 9 3.76 -10.90 11.81
N HIS A 10 2.87 -10.94 12.78
CA HIS A 10 1.57 -10.30 12.69
C HIS A 10 1.78 -8.79 12.70
N TRP A 11 1.07 -8.11 11.81
CA TRP A 11 1.05 -6.65 11.80
C TRP A 11 0.62 -6.13 13.18
N GLN A 12 1.44 -5.27 13.78
CA GLN A 12 1.07 -4.54 14.99
C GLN A 12 0.88 -3.05 14.66
N PRO A 13 -0.14 -2.39 15.24
CA PRO A 13 -0.24 -0.94 15.16
C PRO A 13 1.03 -0.30 15.73
N LEU A 14 1.54 0.75 15.09
CA LEU A 14 2.59 1.56 15.72
C LEU A 14 2.01 2.21 16.98
N PRO A 15 2.79 2.37 18.06
CA PRO A 15 2.31 2.97 19.31
C PRO A 15 1.88 4.45 19.20
N LEU A 16 2.14 5.10 18.07
CA LEU A 16 1.71 6.46 17.78
C LEU A 16 0.29 6.45 17.21
N THR A 17 -0.70 6.31 18.09
CA THR A 17 -2.14 6.32 17.79
C THR A 17 -2.71 7.70 17.44
N GLU A 18 -1.87 8.74 17.36
CA GLU A 18 -2.31 10.13 17.12
C GLU A 18 -2.51 10.46 15.62
N TYR A 19 -1.91 9.69 14.71
CA TYR A 19 -1.91 9.99 13.28
C TYR A 19 -2.57 8.89 12.44
N PRO A 20 -3.28 9.25 11.35
CA PRO A 20 -3.68 8.28 10.34
C PRO A 20 -2.46 7.56 9.75
N LYS A 21 -2.59 6.25 9.52
CA LYS A 21 -1.51 5.42 8.95
C LYS A 21 -1.86 5.04 7.52
N SER A 22 -0.94 5.27 6.59
CA SER A 22 -1.06 4.80 5.21
C SER A 22 -0.06 3.68 4.93
N ASN A 23 -0.57 2.53 4.49
CA ASN A 23 0.20 1.43 3.93
C ASN A 23 0.18 1.55 2.41
N ILE A 24 1.33 1.50 1.74
CA ILE A 24 1.45 1.57 0.28
C ILE A 24 2.30 0.39 -0.19
N ASP A 25 1.90 -0.28 -1.27
CA ASP A 25 2.65 -1.36 -1.89
C ASP A 25 2.48 -1.38 -3.41
N GLY A 26 3.38 -2.07 -4.11
CA GLY A 26 3.27 -2.32 -5.54
C GLY A 26 3.21 -3.81 -5.85
N ALA A 27 2.55 -4.18 -6.95
CA ALA A 27 2.61 -5.53 -7.51
C ALA A 27 3.04 -5.49 -8.98
N VAL A 28 3.76 -6.53 -9.40
CA VAL A 28 4.28 -6.68 -10.77
C VAL A 28 3.68 -7.94 -11.37
N PHE A 29 3.11 -7.80 -12.56
CA PHE A 29 2.46 -8.86 -13.31
C PHE A 29 3.17 -9.04 -14.65
N ALA A 30 4.20 -9.88 -14.64
CA ALA A 30 5.12 -10.02 -15.76
C ALA A 30 4.45 -10.62 -17.01
N GLN A 31 3.48 -11.52 -16.84
CA GLN A 31 2.78 -12.15 -17.96
C GLN A 31 1.89 -11.15 -18.71
N GLU A 32 1.31 -10.21 -17.97
CA GLU A 32 0.39 -9.19 -18.46
C GLU A 32 1.11 -7.89 -18.87
N ASN A 33 2.43 -7.80 -18.65
CA ASN A 33 3.23 -6.57 -18.78
C ASN A 33 2.59 -5.37 -18.05
N LYS A 34 2.17 -5.60 -16.80
CA LYS A 34 1.51 -4.60 -15.97
C LYS A 34 2.19 -4.48 -14.61
N VAL A 35 2.08 -3.30 -14.02
CA VAL A 35 2.39 -3.04 -12.62
C VAL A 35 1.17 -2.43 -11.96
N SER A 36 1.11 -2.46 -10.64
CA SER A 36 0.05 -1.80 -9.90
C SER A 36 0.54 -1.21 -8.60
N ILE A 37 -0.29 -0.32 -8.06
CA ILE A 37 -0.10 0.30 -6.75
C ILE A 37 -1.37 0.04 -5.93
N GLY A 38 -1.18 -0.41 -4.70
CA GLY A 38 -2.21 -0.53 -3.69
C GLY A 38 -1.90 0.38 -2.52
N ALA A 39 -2.91 1.06 -1.98
CA ALA A 39 -2.77 1.82 -0.76
C ALA A 39 -3.96 1.61 0.18
N CYS A 40 -3.70 1.61 1.48
CA CYS A 40 -4.72 1.56 2.52
C CYS A 40 -4.45 2.65 3.54
N LEU A 41 -5.42 3.53 3.76
CA LEU A 41 -5.43 4.48 4.85
C LEU A 41 -6.21 3.89 6.02
N ARG A 42 -5.64 4.00 7.21
CA ARG A 42 -6.28 3.65 8.48
C ARG A 42 -6.39 4.89 9.35
N ASP A 43 -7.50 5.00 10.06
CA ASP A 43 -7.65 6.00 11.10
C ASP A 43 -6.88 5.61 12.38
N LYS A 44 -6.98 6.46 13.41
CA LYS A 44 -6.39 6.25 14.73
C LYS A 44 -6.88 4.99 15.47
N SER A 45 -8.06 4.47 15.11
CA SER A 45 -8.60 3.22 15.67
C SER A 45 -8.02 1.98 14.98
N GLY A 46 -7.29 2.16 13.87
CA GLY A 46 -6.80 1.08 13.02
C GLY A 46 -7.80 0.63 11.96
N SER A 47 -8.99 1.25 11.92
CA SER A 47 -10.03 0.98 10.94
C SER A 47 -9.61 1.51 9.58
N PHE A 48 -9.82 0.73 8.53
CA PHE A 48 -9.59 1.20 7.17
C PHE A 48 -10.64 2.25 6.81
N VAL A 49 -10.18 3.37 6.26
CA VAL A 49 -11.05 4.48 5.84
C VAL A 49 -10.93 4.79 4.35
N VAL A 50 -9.81 4.41 3.72
CA VAL A 50 -9.64 4.52 2.27
C VAL A 50 -8.84 3.34 1.77
N VAL A 51 -9.29 2.76 0.65
CA VAL A 51 -8.51 1.78 -0.11
C VAL A 51 -8.35 2.29 -1.54
N HIS A 52 -7.12 2.30 -2.03
CA HIS A 52 -6.80 2.70 -3.39
C HIS A 52 -6.16 1.53 -4.15
N SER A 53 -6.60 1.34 -5.39
CA SER A 53 -6.05 0.36 -6.32
C SER A 53 -5.86 1.01 -7.69
N LEU A 54 -4.64 0.91 -8.23
CA LEU A 54 -4.25 1.50 -9.49
C LEU A 54 -3.46 0.49 -10.32
N GLY A 55 -4.00 0.07 -11.46
CA GLY A 55 -3.26 -0.65 -12.49
C GLY A 55 -2.56 0.31 -13.46
N ILE A 56 -1.33 -0.01 -13.85
CA ILE A 56 -0.51 0.77 -14.79
C ILE A 56 0.10 -0.21 -15.80
N THR A 57 0.10 0.16 -17.07
CA THR A 57 0.87 -0.58 -18.08
C THR A 57 2.36 -0.41 -17.80
N ALA A 58 3.12 -1.50 -17.85
CA ALA A 58 4.58 -1.41 -17.74
C ALA A 58 5.15 -0.96 -19.10
N ASP A 59 5.01 0.32 -19.42
CA ASP A 59 5.88 0.94 -20.42
C ASP A 59 7.27 1.14 -19.82
N LYS A 60 8.27 1.43 -20.66
CA LYS A 60 9.61 1.77 -20.17
C LYS A 60 9.59 3.26 -19.83
N PRO A 61 9.53 3.64 -18.54
CA PRO A 61 9.55 5.06 -18.18
C PRO A 61 10.87 5.69 -18.59
N ASN A 62 10.80 6.94 -19.05
CA ASN A 62 12.00 7.72 -19.32
C ASN A 62 12.62 8.18 -17.99
N ARG A 63 13.95 8.27 -17.90
CA ARG A 63 14.66 8.68 -16.67
C ARG A 63 14.16 10.03 -16.13
N SER A 64 13.81 10.96 -17.03
CA SER A 64 13.26 12.28 -16.68
C SER A 64 11.91 12.24 -15.96
N GLU A 65 11.12 11.18 -16.16
CA GLU A 65 9.81 11.01 -15.52
C GLU A 65 9.98 10.65 -14.05
N TYR A 66 10.97 9.82 -13.70
CA TYR A 66 11.28 9.50 -12.31
C TYR A 66 11.73 10.72 -11.51
N ASP A 67 12.61 11.55 -12.10
CA ASP A 67 13.06 12.77 -11.45
C ASP A 67 11.88 13.72 -11.19
N SER A 68 10.99 13.87 -12.16
CA SER A 68 9.77 14.69 -12.04
C SER A 68 8.81 14.14 -10.97
N LEU A 69 8.64 12.81 -10.91
CA LEU A 69 7.84 12.15 -9.88
C LEU A 69 8.41 12.36 -8.48
N ILE A 70 9.73 12.21 -8.32
CA ILE A 70 10.40 12.43 -7.02
C ILE A 70 10.23 13.88 -6.58
N VAL A 71 10.41 14.85 -7.49
CA VAL A 71 10.21 16.28 -7.20
C VAL A 71 8.77 16.52 -6.77
N ASN A 72 7.79 16.00 -7.51
CA ASN A 72 6.37 16.14 -7.16
C ASN A 72 6.05 15.56 -5.78
N CYS A 73 6.55 14.35 -5.49
CA CYS A 73 6.40 13.73 -4.17
C CYS A 73 6.99 14.61 -3.07
N ARG A 74 8.21 15.14 -3.27
CA ARG A 74 8.84 16.05 -2.30
C ARG A 74 8.05 17.34 -2.10
N THR A 75 7.51 17.94 -3.16
CA THR A 75 6.67 19.15 -3.10
C THR A 75 5.35 18.89 -2.38
N VAL A 76 4.75 17.71 -2.54
CA VAL A 76 3.54 17.34 -1.79
C VAL A 76 3.89 17.12 -0.32
N LEU A 77 4.94 16.36 -0.03
CA LEU A 77 5.38 16.07 1.34
C LEU A 77 5.82 17.33 2.09
N SER A 78 6.40 18.32 1.41
CA SER A 78 6.81 19.59 2.05
C SER A 78 5.62 20.42 2.56
N ARG A 79 4.38 20.10 2.18
CA ARG A 79 3.17 20.74 2.71
C ARG A 79 2.74 20.18 4.07
N TYR A 80 3.31 19.04 4.48
CA TYR A 80 2.99 18.36 5.72
C TYR A 80 4.26 18.32 6.59
N PRO A 81 4.36 19.16 7.63
CA PRO A 81 5.56 19.20 8.47
C PRO A 81 5.72 17.94 9.33
N ASP A 82 4.61 17.25 9.64
CA ASP A 82 4.55 16.17 10.62
C ASP A 82 4.15 14.84 9.96
N PHE A 83 5.09 14.19 9.27
CA PHE A 83 4.91 12.82 8.78
C PHE A 83 6.13 11.95 9.08
N VAL A 84 5.88 10.64 9.20
CA VAL A 84 6.93 9.64 9.38
C VAL A 84 6.79 8.59 8.29
N VAL A 85 7.88 8.32 7.57
CA VAL A 85 7.96 7.20 6.63
C VAL A 85 8.69 6.06 7.31
N VAL A 86 8.05 4.90 7.36
CA VAL A 86 8.63 3.67 7.94
C VAL A 86 8.69 2.61 6.86
N PHE A 87 9.86 1.97 6.72
CA PHE A 87 10.01 0.83 5.83
C PHE A 87 9.49 -0.44 6.51
N ALA A 88 8.43 -1.02 5.94
CA ALA A 88 7.90 -2.31 6.36
C ALA A 88 8.32 -3.39 5.36
N ARG A 89 8.51 -4.63 5.83
CA ARG A 89 8.69 -5.79 4.94
C ARG A 89 7.39 -6.08 4.20
N CYS A 90 7.46 -6.52 2.94
CA CYS A 90 6.27 -6.86 2.14
C CYS A 90 5.37 -7.90 2.83
N GLN A 91 5.96 -8.90 3.50
CA GLN A 91 5.23 -9.91 4.28
C GLN A 91 4.37 -9.33 5.42
N ALA A 92 4.68 -8.10 5.88
CA ALA A 92 3.92 -7.38 6.89
C ALA A 92 3.05 -6.26 6.29
N ASN A 93 2.96 -6.15 4.96
CA ASN A 93 2.23 -5.12 4.23
C ASN A 93 1.04 -5.69 3.42
N GLY A 94 0.57 -6.89 3.80
CA GLY A 94 -0.50 -7.61 3.10
C GLY A 94 -1.75 -6.76 2.85
N SER A 95 -2.06 -5.81 3.74
CA SER A 95 -3.20 -4.92 3.55
C SER A 95 -3.12 -4.05 2.29
N ALA A 96 -1.94 -3.55 1.92
CA ALA A 96 -1.74 -2.77 0.69
C ALA A 96 -1.39 -3.65 -0.51
N HIS A 97 -0.82 -4.83 -0.25
CA HIS A 97 -0.55 -5.82 -1.29
C HIS A 97 -1.84 -6.37 -1.92
N ALA A 98 -2.87 -6.63 -1.10
CA ALA A 98 -4.19 -7.06 -1.54
C ALA A 98 -4.80 -6.16 -2.64
N PRO A 99 -4.99 -4.84 -2.43
CA PRO A 99 -5.52 -3.96 -3.46
C PRO A 99 -4.56 -3.78 -4.65
N ALA A 100 -3.25 -3.90 -4.45
CA ALA A 100 -2.30 -3.92 -5.57
C ALA A 100 -2.55 -5.15 -6.47
N LYS A 101 -2.74 -6.34 -5.89
CA LYS A 101 -3.11 -7.56 -6.61
C LYS A 101 -4.45 -7.47 -7.33
N ALA A 102 -5.46 -6.91 -6.65
CA ALA A 102 -6.81 -6.74 -7.19
C ALA A 102 -6.87 -5.77 -8.39
N ALA A 103 -5.84 -4.94 -8.60
CA ALA A 103 -5.79 -3.98 -9.71
C ALA A 103 -5.91 -4.65 -11.09
N LEU A 104 -5.47 -5.91 -11.25
CA LEU A 104 -5.65 -6.65 -12.51
C LEU A 104 -7.11 -6.98 -12.80
N SER A 105 -7.93 -7.15 -11.76
CA SER A 105 -9.33 -7.55 -11.88
C SER A 105 -10.26 -6.39 -12.26
N HIS A 106 -9.72 -5.16 -12.36
CA HIS A 106 -10.49 -3.96 -12.68
C HIS A 106 -9.82 -3.17 -13.80
N ALA A 107 -10.62 -2.56 -14.67
CA ALA A 107 -10.12 -1.83 -15.84
C ALA A 107 -9.63 -0.40 -15.54
N SER A 108 -9.99 0.15 -14.38
CA SER A 108 -9.82 1.57 -14.03
C SER A 108 -9.17 1.73 -12.66
N ARG A 109 -8.61 2.92 -12.40
CA ARG A 109 -8.23 3.38 -11.05
C ARG A 109 -9.48 3.40 -10.16
N ILE A 110 -9.38 2.84 -8.96
CA ILE A 110 -10.48 2.81 -8.00
C ILE A 110 -10.01 3.31 -6.63
N THR A 111 -10.80 4.21 -6.05
CA THR A 111 -10.74 4.60 -4.64
C THR A 111 -12.05 4.18 -3.98
N PHE A 112 -11.96 3.50 -2.84
CA PHE A 112 -13.09 3.17 -1.99
C PHE A 112 -13.01 4.00 -0.71
N ASP A 113 -13.87 5.00 -0.59
CA ASP A 113 -14.04 5.79 0.64
C ASP A 113 -15.00 5.07 1.62
N ASP A 114 -16.03 4.41 1.08
CA ASP A 114 -16.87 3.45 1.79
C ASP A 114 -16.45 2.03 1.40
N ILE A 115 -15.66 1.38 2.24
CA ILE A 115 -15.02 0.09 1.90
C ILE A 115 -16.06 -1.04 1.89
N PRO A 116 -16.36 -1.65 0.72
CA PRO A 116 -17.30 -2.75 0.65
C PRO A 116 -16.77 -3.99 1.36
N TYR A 117 -17.68 -4.84 1.87
CA TYR A 117 -17.31 -6.07 2.58
C TYR A 117 -16.39 -7.00 1.78
N CYS A 118 -16.56 -7.08 0.46
CA CYS A 118 -15.70 -7.89 -0.41
C CYS A 118 -14.25 -7.40 -0.40
N ILE A 119 -14.01 -6.08 -0.44
CA ILE A 119 -12.67 -5.48 -0.38
C ILE A 119 -12.06 -5.68 1.01
N ALA A 120 -12.85 -5.48 2.07
CA ALA A 120 -12.42 -5.76 3.43
C ALA A 120 -11.99 -7.24 3.60
N THR A 121 -12.76 -8.17 3.01
CA THR A 121 -12.44 -9.60 3.05
C THR A 121 -11.14 -9.93 2.32
N ILE A 122 -10.92 -9.37 1.13
CA ILE A 122 -9.68 -9.57 0.37
C ILE A 122 -8.47 -9.09 1.18
N ILE A 123 -8.58 -7.89 1.77
CA ILE A 123 -7.53 -7.32 2.62
C ILE A 123 -7.26 -8.20 3.84
N LEU A 124 -8.30 -8.62 4.56
CA LEU A 124 -8.15 -9.46 5.75
C LEU A 124 -7.56 -10.83 5.42
N ASN A 125 -7.85 -11.39 4.24
CA ASN A 125 -7.28 -12.65 3.79
C ASN A 125 -5.77 -12.54 3.48
N GLU A 126 -5.32 -11.44 2.88
CA GLU A 126 -3.90 -11.21 2.58
C GLU A 126 -3.08 -10.80 3.82
N MET A 127 -3.75 -10.37 4.90
CA MET A 127 -3.13 -10.05 6.19
C MET A 127 -2.91 -11.28 7.09
N ARG A 128 -3.46 -12.45 6.74
CA ARG A 128 -3.27 -13.71 7.48
C ARG A 128 -1.99 -14.41 7.06
#